data_AF-A0A6A3NL02-F1
#
_entry.id   AF-A0A6A3NL02-F1
#
_cell.length_a   1.000
_cell.length_b   1.000
_cell.length_c   1.000
_cell.angle_alpha   90.00
_cell.angle_beta   90.00
_cell.angle_gamma   90.00
#
_symmetry.space_group_name_H-M   'P 1'
#
loop_
_entity.id
_entity.type
_entity.pdbx_description
1 polymer ?
#
loop_
_entity_poly.entity_id
_entity_poly.type
_entity_poly.pdbx_seq_one_letter_code
_entity_poly.pdbx_strand_id
1 'polypeptide(L)'
;MPLKQGESDDNSPSNVKSKLENQGTTFIPRPASLTKHQRLIGDIVKRILADASEVFVPSSTDPRWREPPPSHLTVEEVFARYGLQPAPTPATGNCQYYAVAMSLLDMRFDTPQHIEVLEQMTQLLKEGIGEASRHGYDVEFPHDIRQTILAVNRLEADGQELATSLSETESGILFQEYIQDISQSASAISAFVPLELWGTELTLRMMAKLLQQPIFLIIAPYGLQSVPTYQVYEPERTTKAGHELDSAEEYYFASSKLDEWLSRLQRACRDTSSTDNPPVVLIYSELHYSRVEFAPAPVSRTT
;
A
#
# COMPACT_ATOMS: atom_id res chain seq x y z
N MET A 1 -42.98 -12.57 -66.01
CA MET A 1 -42.64 -13.32 -64.79
C MET A 1 -41.49 -14.29 -65.10
N PRO A 2 -40.25 -13.95 -64.73
CA PRO A 2 -39.17 -14.91 -64.47
C PRO A 2 -39.24 -15.35 -62.98
N LEU A 3 -38.53 -16.33 -62.41
CA LEU A 3 -37.73 -17.50 -62.80
C LEU A 3 -37.52 -18.32 -61.51
N LYS A 4 -37.04 -19.55 -61.68
CA LYS A 4 -36.89 -20.67 -60.74
C LYS A 4 -35.81 -20.53 -59.63
N GLN A 5 -35.89 -21.51 -58.70
CA GLN A 5 -34.83 -22.17 -57.88
C GLN A 5 -34.34 -21.42 -56.62
N GLY A 6 -34.01 -22.09 -55.51
CA GLY A 6 -33.76 -23.52 -55.27
C GLY A 6 -33.70 -23.87 -53.77
N GLU A 7 -33.37 -25.14 -53.52
CA GLU A 7 -33.19 -25.80 -52.23
C GLU A 7 -32.16 -25.12 -51.31
N SER A 8 -32.36 -25.23 -49.99
CA SER A 8 -31.28 -25.11 -49.00
C SER A 8 -31.46 -26.14 -47.89
N ASP A 9 -30.53 -27.08 -47.87
CA ASP A 9 -30.31 -28.09 -46.84
C ASP A 9 -29.96 -27.48 -45.46
N ASP A 10 -30.52 -28.11 -44.43
CA ASP A 10 -29.83 -28.71 -43.30
C ASP A 10 -28.54 -28.04 -42.78
N ASN A 11 -28.62 -27.34 -41.64
CA ASN A 11 -27.75 -27.62 -40.49
C ASN A 11 -28.17 -26.76 -39.28
N SER A 12 -28.69 -27.40 -38.23
CA SER A 12 -28.87 -26.78 -36.92
C SER A 12 -27.52 -26.77 -36.18
N PRO A 13 -26.95 -25.60 -35.77
CA PRO A 13 -25.82 -25.59 -34.87
C PRO A 13 -26.32 -25.50 -33.41
N SER A 14 -26.85 -26.61 -32.91
CA SER A 14 -26.90 -26.90 -31.48
C SER A 14 -25.53 -27.42 -31.02
N ASN A 15 -24.48 -26.57 -30.91
CA ASN A 15 -23.26 -26.90 -30.13
C ASN A 15 -22.15 -25.82 -30.07
N VAL A 16 -22.45 -24.52 -29.86
CA VAL A 16 -21.38 -23.51 -29.67
C VAL A 16 -21.55 -22.65 -28.41
N LYS A 17 -22.50 -22.98 -27.51
CA LYS A 17 -22.75 -22.18 -26.29
C LYS A 17 -22.53 -22.90 -24.95
N SER A 18 -21.87 -24.05 -24.94
CA SER A 18 -21.57 -24.79 -23.69
C SER A 18 -20.11 -25.25 -23.55
N LYS A 19 -19.18 -24.66 -24.33
CA LYS A 19 -17.73 -24.82 -24.14
C LYS A 19 -17.05 -23.48 -23.83
N LEU A 20 -17.53 -22.81 -22.79
CA LEU A 20 -16.62 -22.13 -21.87
C LEU A 20 -16.60 -23.01 -20.63
N GLU A 21 -15.91 -24.13 -20.80
CA GLU A 21 -15.49 -25.00 -19.71
C GLU A 21 -14.86 -24.14 -18.62
N ASN A 22 -15.17 -24.46 -17.36
CA ASN A 22 -14.38 -24.14 -16.18
C ASN A 22 -12.89 -24.11 -16.52
N GLN A 23 -12.36 -22.95 -16.92
CA GLN A 23 -10.93 -22.71 -16.82
C GLN A 23 -10.70 -22.45 -15.34
N GLY A 24 -10.34 -23.51 -14.62
CA GLY A 24 -10.01 -23.43 -13.21
C GLY A 24 -9.00 -22.31 -13.00
N THR A 25 -9.28 -21.43 -12.04
CA THR A 25 -8.32 -20.41 -11.65
C THR A 25 -7.03 -21.08 -11.19
N THR A 26 -5.90 -20.67 -11.76
CA THR A 26 -4.60 -21.24 -11.39
C THR A 26 -3.99 -20.38 -10.29
N PHE A 27 -3.82 -20.94 -9.09
CA PHE A 27 -3.21 -20.24 -7.97
C PHE A 27 -1.69 -20.10 -8.15
N ILE A 28 -1.16 -18.89 -7.97
CA ILE A 28 0.27 -18.58 -7.97
C ILE A 28 0.74 -18.51 -6.52
N PRO A 29 1.38 -19.58 -6.00
CA PRO A 29 1.83 -19.60 -4.62
C PRO A 29 2.92 -18.57 -4.38
N ARG A 30 3.01 -18.07 -3.14
CA ARG A 30 4.11 -17.20 -2.76
C ARG A 30 5.45 -17.92 -2.90
N PRO A 31 6.46 -17.25 -3.44
CA PRO A 31 7.80 -17.80 -3.46
C PRO A 31 8.37 -17.88 -2.03
N ALA A 32 9.29 -18.83 -1.83
CA ALA A 32 9.97 -19.00 -0.55
C ALA A 32 10.79 -17.75 -0.15
N SER A 33 11.32 -17.01 -1.12
CA SER A 33 12.07 -15.76 -0.89
C SER A 33 11.18 -14.70 -0.23
N LEU A 34 10.01 -14.42 -0.81
CA LEU A 34 9.04 -13.47 -0.25
C LEU A 34 8.59 -13.89 1.16
N THR A 35 8.30 -15.18 1.34
CA THR A 35 7.91 -15.72 2.65
C THR A 35 9.02 -15.56 3.70
N LYS A 36 10.28 -15.81 3.31
CA LYS A 36 11.44 -15.62 4.18
C LYS A 36 11.63 -14.15 4.56
N HIS A 37 11.44 -13.24 3.60
CA HIS A 37 11.58 -11.81 3.82
C HIS A 37 10.50 -11.27 4.77
N GLN A 38 9.24 -11.68 4.57
CA GLN A 38 8.14 -11.35 5.47
C GLN A 38 8.41 -11.84 6.90
N ARG A 39 8.90 -13.08 7.06
CA ARG A 39 9.26 -13.63 8.38
C ARG A 39 10.38 -12.84 9.05
N LEU A 40 11.42 -12.48 8.30
CA LEU A 40 12.52 -11.68 8.83
C LEU A 40 12.04 -10.34 9.40
N ILE A 41 11.17 -9.63 8.66
CA ILE A 41 10.57 -8.38 9.14
C ILE A 41 9.73 -8.66 10.40
N GLY A 42 8.86 -9.66 10.36
CA GLY A 42 8.01 -10.02 11.50
C GLY A 42 8.80 -10.37 12.76
N ASP A 43 9.91 -11.11 12.63
CA ASP A 43 10.77 -11.50 13.76
C ASP A 43 11.47 -10.29 14.39
N ILE A 44 11.86 -9.29 13.59
CA ILE A 44 12.45 -8.04 14.09
C ILE A 44 11.39 -7.24 14.83
N VAL A 45 10.22 -7.05 14.23
CA VAL A 45 9.13 -6.28 14.85
C VAL A 45 8.73 -6.91 16.20
N LYS A 46 8.50 -8.23 16.23
CA LYS A 46 8.18 -8.96 17.47
C LYS A 46 9.23 -8.77 18.56
N ARG A 47 10.51 -8.81 18.19
CA ARG A 47 11.61 -8.63 19.14
C ARG A 47 11.60 -7.23 19.75
N ILE A 48 11.45 -6.20 18.90
CA ILE A 48 11.46 -4.81 19.33
C ILE A 48 10.23 -4.48 20.18
N LEU A 49 9.04 -4.91 19.76
CA LEU A 49 7.80 -4.63 20.49
C LEU A 49 7.66 -5.44 21.78
N ALA A 50 8.26 -6.63 21.88
CA ALA A 50 8.28 -7.40 23.14
C ALA A 50 9.05 -6.68 24.26
N ASP A 51 10.03 -5.84 23.91
CA ASP A 51 10.79 -5.03 24.86
C ASP A 51 10.04 -3.74 25.26
N ALA A 52 8.98 -3.36 24.53
CA ALA A 52 8.16 -2.19 24.81
C ALA A 52 7.03 -2.54 25.80
N SER A 53 7.00 -1.87 26.95
CA SER A 53 6.06 -2.19 28.05
C SER A 53 4.60 -1.81 27.78
N GLU A 54 4.31 -1.01 26.75
CA GLU A 54 2.95 -0.57 26.40
C GLU A 54 2.82 -0.38 24.88
N VAL A 55 2.22 -1.35 24.18
CA VAL A 55 1.75 -1.13 22.80
C VAL A 55 0.40 -0.45 22.88
N PHE A 56 0.30 0.82 22.47
CA PHE A 56 -0.98 1.51 22.42
C PHE A 56 -1.84 0.92 21.30
N VAL A 57 -2.88 0.16 21.67
CA VAL A 57 -3.95 -0.24 20.76
C VAL A 57 -5.12 0.71 20.98
N PRO A 58 -5.68 1.35 19.94
CA PRO A 58 -6.91 2.11 20.06
C PRO A 58 -7.98 1.20 20.66
N SER A 59 -8.37 1.47 21.91
CA SER A 59 -9.39 0.66 22.54
C SER A 59 -10.66 0.74 21.69
N SER A 60 -11.26 -0.41 21.39
CA SER A 60 -12.60 -0.48 20.81
C SER A 60 -13.65 0.32 21.61
N THR A 61 -13.32 0.70 22.85
CA THR A 61 -14.13 1.51 23.75
C THR A 61 -13.79 3.00 23.75
N ASP A 62 -12.78 3.47 23.01
CA ASP A 62 -12.41 4.89 22.98
C ASP A 62 -13.60 5.74 22.45
N PRO A 63 -14.16 6.65 23.27
CA PRO A 63 -15.34 7.41 22.90
C PRO A 63 -15.12 8.31 21.68
N ARG A 64 -13.86 8.70 21.39
CA ARG A 64 -13.49 9.51 20.21
C ARG A 64 -13.95 8.87 18.89
N TRP A 65 -14.08 7.55 18.87
CA TRP A 65 -14.35 6.74 17.68
C TRP A 65 -15.82 6.33 17.52
N ARG A 66 -16.71 6.73 18.44
CA ARG A 66 -18.12 6.27 18.46
C ARG A 66 -19.07 7.16 17.68
N GLU A 67 -18.75 8.45 17.54
CA GLU A 67 -19.62 9.39 16.87
C GLU A 67 -19.32 9.42 15.36
N PRO A 68 -20.36 9.41 14.50
CA PRO A 68 -20.16 9.61 13.08
C PRO A 68 -19.48 10.98 12.85
N PRO A 69 -18.50 11.05 11.93
CA PRO A 69 -17.86 12.32 11.60
C PRO A 69 -18.87 13.30 10.99
N PRO A 70 -18.77 14.60 11.29
CA PRO A 70 -19.34 15.64 10.43
C PRO A 70 -18.81 15.49 9.00
N SER A 71 -19.61 15.93 8.02
CA SER A 71 -19.13 16.04 6.64
C SER A 71 -18.06 17.12 6.54
N HIS A 72 -16.98 16.85 5.78
CA HIS A 72 -15.94 17.82 5.41
C HIS A 72 -15.10 18.37 6.58
N LEU A 73 -14.44 17.47 7.30
CA LEU A 73 -13.41 17.86 8.28
C LEU A 73 -12.09 18.17 7.57
N THR A 74 -11.32 19.13 8.11
CA THR A 74 -9.89 19.27 7.79
C THR A 74 -9.08 18.15 8.43
N VAL A 75 -7.83 17.95 8.02
CA VAL A 75 -6.96 16.95 8.67
C VAL A 75 -6.78 17.25 10.15
N GLU A 76 -6.55 18.51 10.53
CA GLU A 76 -6.38 18.88 11.94
C GLU A 76 -7.61 18.52 12.78
N GLU A 77 -8.81 18.71 12.23
CA GLU A 77 -10.05 18.35 12.90
C GLU A 77 -10.20 16.83 13.04
N VAL A 78 -9.84 16.06 12.00
CA VAL A 78 -9.78 14.59 12.07
C VAL A 78 -8.80 14.15 13.15
N PHE A 79 -7.60 14.74 13.18
CA PHE A 79 -6.56 14.42 14.15
C PHE A 79 -7.00 14.71 15.58
N ALA A 80 -7.52 15.91 15.83
CA ALA A 80 -8.03 16.29 17.14
C ALA A 80 -9.19 15.39 17.60
N ARG A 81 -10.13 15.08 16.70
CA ARG A 81 -11.33 14.29 17.02
C ARG A 81 -11.00 12.84 17.34
N TYR A 82 -10.16 12.20 16.52
CA TYR A 82 -9.87 10.77 16.63
C TYR A 82 -8.59 10.47 17.41
N GLY A 83 -7.91 11.49 17.93
CA GLY A 83 -6.69 11.31 18.70
C GLY A 83 -5.55 10.80 17.83
N LEU A 84 -5.38 11.38 16.65
CA LEU A 84 -4.29 11.06 15.74
C LEU A 84 -3.27 12.21 15.76
N GLN A 85 -1.99 11.88 15.65
CA GLN A 85 -0.91 12.88 15.65
C GLN A 85 0.15 12.53 14.61
N PRO A 86 0.62 13.49 13.80
CA PRO A 86 1.68 13.23 12.85
C PRO A 86 3.03 13.13 13.57
N ALA A 87 3.81 12.13 13.20
CA ALA A 87 5.19 11.94 13.59
C ALA A 87 6.07 12.13 12.35
N PRO A 88 6.83 13.24 12.28
CA PRO A 88 7.58 13.61 11.08
C PRO A 88 8.69 12.60 10.78
N THR A 89 8.99 12.41 9.50
CA THR A 89 10.12 11.61 9.04
C THR A 89 11.24 12.52 8.52
N PRO A 90 12.50 12.05 8.47
CA PRO A 90 13.57 12.79 7.81
C PRO A 90 13.28 13.04 6.32
N ALA A 91 13.54 14.26 5.85
CA ALA A 91 13.30 14.69 4.47
C ALA A 91 14.45 14.28 3.52
N THR A 92 14.67 12.98 3.36
CA THR A 92 15.78 12.42 2.55
C THR A 92 15.32 11.75 1.26
N GLY A 93 14.03 11.86 0.91
CA GLY A 93 13.38 11.06 -0.13
C GLY A 93 12.88 9.69 0.34
N ASN A 94 13.29 9.25 1.55
CA ASN A 94 12.84 7.99 2.16
C ASN A 94 11.56 8.10 2.98
N CYS A 95 10.92 9.27 3.03
CA CYS A 95 9.83 9.58 3.97
C CYS A 95 8.70 8.53 3.99
N GLN A 96 8.31 7.99 2.83
CA GLN A 96 7.27 6.96 2.76
C GLN A 96 7.71 5.66 3.45
N TYR A 97 8.91 5.18 3.14
CA TYR A 97 9.46 3.96 3.73
C TYR A 97 9.74 4.12 5.22
N TYR A 98 10.27 5.29 5.63
CA TYR A 98 10.46 5.64 7.03
C TYR A 98 9.16 5.66 7.81
N ALA A 99 8.09 6.23 7.25
CA ALA A 99 6.81 6.29 7.94
C ALA A 99 6.24 4.88 8.20
N VAL A 100 6.42 3.95 7.26
CA VAL A 100 6.06 2.53 7.44
C VAL A 100 6.96 1.87 8.48
N ALA A 101 8.27 2.05 8.42
CA ALA A 101 9.21 1.48 9.39
C ALA A 101 8.93 1.97 10.83
N MET A 102 8.72 3.28 10.99
CA MET A 102 8.33 3.89 12.27
C MET A 102 7.00 3.31 12.79
N SER A 103 6.04 3.04 11.89
CA SER A 103 4.75 2.46 12.27
C SER A 103 4.89 1.01 12.74
N LEU A 104 5.70 0.21 12.05
CA LEU A 104 5.93 -1.19 12.40
C LEU A 104 6.67 -1.34 13.73
N LEU A 105 7.64 -0.48 14.00
CA LEU A 105 8.53 -0.59 15.17
C LEU A 105 8.09 0.25 16.36
N ASP A 106 7.06 1.08 16.19
CA ASP A 106 6.66 2.10 17.14
C ASP A 106 7.82 3.00 17.61
N MET A 107 8.61 3.49 16.64
CA MET A 107 9.85 4.23 16.89
C MET A 107 9.89 5.58 16.16
N ARG A 108 10.78 6.47 16.63
CA ARG A 108 11.08 7.78 16.02
C ARG A 108 12.58 7.93 15.79
N PHE A 109 12.96 8.86 14.91
CA PHE A 109 14.36 9.23 14.66
C PHE A 109 14.89 10.19 15.75
N ASP A 110 14.83 9.79 17.02
CA ASP A 110 15.18 10.62 18.18
C ASP A 110 16.48 10.19 18.90
N THR A 111 16.90 8.94 18.72
CA THR A 111 18.16 8.41 19.28
C THR A 111 19.02 7.75 18.20
N PRO A 112 20.37 7.72 18.34
CA PRO A 112 21.25 7.03 17.41
C PRO A 112 20.88 5.56 17.19
N GLN A 113 20.43 4.88 18.26
CA GLN A 113 20.01 3.48 18.20
C GLN A 113 18.72 3.32 17.38
N HIS A 114 17.72 4.18 17.59
CA HIS A 114 16.49 4.14 16.80
C HIS A 114 16.76 4.47 15.32
N ILE A 115 17.66 5.43 15.05
CA ILE A 115 18.07 5.75 13.67
C ILE A 115 18.60 4.49 12.98
N GLU A 116 19.56 3.78 13.58
CA GLU A 116 20.15 2.56 12.99
C GLU A 116 19.10 1.48 12.72
N VAL A 117 18.20 1.23 13.69
CA VAL A 117 17.14 0.22 13.55
C VAL A 117 16.12 0.62 12.47
N LEU A 118 15.73 1.89 12.40
CA LEU A 118 14.79 2.41 11.39
C LEU A 118 15.40 2.38 9.99
N GLU A 119 16.68 2.71 9.84
CA GLU A 119 17.41 2.60 8.58
C GLU A 119 17.49 1.13 8.11
N GLN A 120 17.78 0.20 9.03
CA GLN A 120 17.79 -1.23 8.75
C GLN A 120 16.40 -1.73 8.32
N MET A 121 15.35 -1.39 9.04
CA MET A 121 13.98 -1.78 8.69
C MET A 121 13.56 -1.19 7.34
N THR A 122 13.95 0.05 7.07
CA THR A 122 13.70 0.71 5.78
C THR A 122 14.36 -0.03 4.62
N GLN A 123 15.61 -0.46 4.81
CA GLN A 123 16.32 -1.26 3.81
C GLN A 123 15.62 -2.60 3.57
N LEU A 124 15.17 -3.28 4.64
CA LEU A 124 14.42 -4.53 4.51
C LEU A 124 13.08 -4.33 3.79
N LEU A 125 12.36 -3.24 4.06
CA LEU A 125 11.12 -2.93 3.33
C LEU A 125 11.38 -2.76 1.83
N LYS A 126 12.43 -2.02 1.45
CA LYS A 126 12.81 -1.80 0.04
C LYS A 126 13.20 -3.09 -0.68
N GLU A 127 14.01 -3.94 -0.03
CA GLU A 127 14.34 -5.27 -0.55
C GLU A 127 13.09 -6.15 -0.71
N GLY A 128 12.18 -6.05 0.26
CA GLY A 128 10.92 -6.79 0.24
C GLY A 128 9.96 -6.32 -0.85
N ILE A 129 10.00 -5.04 -1.25
CA ILE A 129 9.29 -4.54 -2.44
C ILE A 129 9.79 -5.28 -3.69
N GLY A 130 11.11 -5.47 -3.82
CA GLY A 130 11.71 -6.25 -4.91
C GLY A 130 11.18 -7.68 -4.97
N GLU A 131 11.11 -8.37 -3.84
CA GLU A 131 10.54 -9.72 -3.75
C GLU A 131 9.03 -9.76 -4.02
N ALA A 132 8.28 -8.79 -3.49
CA ALA A 132 6.83 -8.70 -3.64
C ALA A 132 6.43 -8.43 -5.09
N SER A 133 7.16 -7.57 -5.81
CA SER A 133 6.92 -7.25 -7.22
C SER A 133 7.16 -8.45 -8.15
N ARG A 134 8.11 -9.34 -7.81
CA ARG A 134 8.38 -10.55 -8.63
C ARG A 134 7.29 -11.61 -8.48
N HIS A 135 6.61 -11.68 -7.34
CA HIS A 135 5.55 -12.66 -7.12
C HIS A 135 4.33 -12.36 -7.99
N GLY A 136 4.10 -13.16 -9.03
CA GLY A 136 2.99 -12.94 -9.95
C GLY A 136 3.21 -11.79 -10.93
N TYR A 137 4.47 -11.45 -11.21
CA TYR A 137 4.87 -10.29 -12.03
C TYR A 137 4.06 -10.12 -13.33
N ASP A 138 3.98 -11.16 -14.16
CA ASP A 138 3.28 -11.09 -15.46
C ASP A 138 1.76 -10.90 -15.32
N VAL A 139 1.20 -11.26 -14.17
CA VAL A 139 -0.23 -11.13 -13.87
C VAL A 139 -0.55 -9.77 -13.25
N GLU A 140 0.31 -9.27 -12.36
CA GLU A 140 0.10 -7.97 -11.70
C GLU A 140 0.52 -6.77 -12.53
N PHE A 141 1.54 -6.96 -13.37
CA PHE A 141 2.15 -5.90 -14.15
C PHE A 141 2.19 -6.29 -15.63
N PRO A 142 1.03 -6.44 -16.30
CA PRO A 142 0.99 -6.57 -17.74
C PRO A 142 1.59 -5.32 -18.42
N HIS A 143 1.89 -5.43 -19.71
CA HIS A 143 2.62 -4.42 -20.47
C HIS A 143 2.09 -2.98 -20.31
N ASP A 144 0.77 -2.82 -20.45
CA ASP A 144 0.06 -1.55 -20.33
C ASP A 144 0.25 -0.92 -18.93
N ILE A 145 0.11 -1.72 -17.88
CA ILE A 145 0.31 -1.28 -16.50
C ILE A 145 1.77 -0.86 -16.26
N ARG A 146 2.75 -1.61 -16.77
CA ARG A 146 4.17 -1.23 -16.68
C ARG A 146 4.44 0.10 -17.37
N GLN A 147 3.87 0.31 -18.56
CA GLN A 147 4.00 1.56 -19.29
C GLN A 147 3.39 2.73 -18.52
N THR A 148 2.18 2.58 -17.97
CA THR A 148 1.54 3.63 -17.17
C THR A 148 2.39 4.02 -15.97
N ILE A 149 2.90 3.05 -15.22
CA ILE A 149 3.74 3.34 -14.05
C ILE A 149 5.04 4.05 -14.44
N LEU A 150 5.73 3.56 -15.48
CA LEU A 150 6.97 4.19 -15.97
C LEU A 150 6.72 5.61 -16.51
N ALA A 151 5.58 5.85 -17.15
CA ALA A 151 5.19 7.15 -17.67
C ALA A 151 4.95 8.16 -16.54
N VAL A 152 4.16 7.76 -15.53
CA VAL A 152 3.84 8.62 -14.38
C VAL A 152 5.11 8.96 -13.61
N ASN A 153 5.97 7.97 -13.31
CA ASN A 153 7.20 8.23 -12.56
C ASN A 153 8.14 9.20 -13.31
N ARG A 154 8.31 9.03 -14.63
CA ARG A 154 9.11 9.98 -15.44
C ARG A 154 8.51 11.37 -15.49
N LEU A 155 7.18 11.47 -15.59
CA LEU A 155 6.51 12.76 -15.59
C LEU A 155 6.71 13.47 -14.25
N GLU A 156 6.64 12.75 -13.13
CA GLU A 156 6.85 13.29 -11.79
C GLU A 156 8.31 13.67 -11.53
N ALA A 157 9.27 12.85 -11.98
CA ALA A 157 10.70 13.08 -11.76
C ALA A 157 11.28 14.17 -12.67
N ASP A 158 10.98 14.11 -13.97
CA ASP A 158 11.65 14.92 -15.00
C ASP A 158 10.72 15.96 -15.66
N GLY A 159 9.42 15.94 -15.34
CA GLY A 159 8.42 16.81 -16.00
C GLY A 159 8.18 16.47 -17.46
N GLN A 160 8.58 15.29 -17.92
CA GLN A 160 8.48 14.87 -19.32
C GLN A 160 7.47 13.74 -19.51
N GLU A 161 6.52 13.92 -20.43
CA GLU A 161 5.71 12.82 -20.94
C GLU A 161 6.56 11.87 -21.79
N LEU A 162 6.29 10.57 -21.70
CA LEU A 162 6.94 9.57 -22.55
C LEU A 162 6.61 9.85 -24.02
N ALA A 163 7.60 10.34 -24.76
CA ALA A 163 7.45 10.73 -26.16
C ALA A 163 7.09 9.57 -27.12
N THR A 164 7.30 8.32 -26.69
CA THR A 164 7.06 7.12 -27.50
C THR A 164 6.64 5.93 -26.63
N SER A 165 5.67 5.12 -27.09
CA SER A 165 5.26 3.90 -26.41
C SER A 165 6.36 2.84 -26.48
N LEU A 166 6.79 2.34 -25.31
CA LEU A 166 7.77 1.26 -25.19
C LEU A 166 7.20 -0.06 -25.75
N SER A 167 8.05 -0.95 -26.27
CA SER A 167 7.65 -2.34 -26.53
C SER A 167 7.42 -3.13 -25.23
N GLU A 168 6.80 -4.31 -25.34
CA GLU A 168 6.58 -5.21 -24.20
C GLU A 168 7.89 -5.55 -23.47
N THR A 169 8.93 -5.91 -24.23
CA THR A 169 10.26 -6.23 -23.70
C THR A 169 10.93 -5.02 -23.04
N GLU A 170 10.90 -3.85 -23.68
CA GLU A 170 11.51 -2.63 -23.13
C GLU A 170 10.83 -2.20 -21.83
N SER A 171 9.49 -2.20 -21.80
CA SER A 171 8.74 -1.90 -20.57
C SER A 171 9.04 -2.92 -19.46
N GLY A 172 9.26 -4.19 -19.82
CA GLY A 172 9.60 -5.25 -18.88
C GLY A 172 10.97 -5.02 -18.23
N ILE A 173 11.99 -4.70 -19.04
CA ILE A 173 13.35 -4.42 -18.55
C ILE A 173 13.36 -3.18 -17.66
N LEU A 174 12.84 -2.06 -18.17
CA LEU A 174 12.87 -0.78 -17.46
C LEU A 174 12.09 -0.82 -16.14
N PHE A 175 10.97 -1.54 -16.11
CA PHE A 175 10.19 -1.68 -14.88
C PHE A 175 10.91 -2.54 -13.83
N GLN A 176 11.59 -3.62 -14.25
CA GLN A 176 12.40 -4.43 -13.34
C GLN A 176 13.61 -3.65 -12.81
N GLU A 177 14.28 -2.87 -13.66
CA GLU A 177 15.37 -1.96 -13.27
C GLU A 177 14.87 -0.93 -12.25
N TYR A 178 13.75 -0.27 -12.52
CA TYR A 178 13.12 0.67 -11.59
C TYR A 178 12.88 0.07 -10.19
N ILE A 179 12.30 -1.12 -10.12
CA ILE A 179 12.06 -1.81 -8.84
C ILE A 179 13.37 -2.22 -8.16
N GLN A 180 14.35 -2.65 -8.95
CA GLN A 180 15.68 -2.99 -8.43
C GLN A 180 16.39 -1.75 -7.86
N ASP A 181 16.30 -0.61 -8.53
CA ASP A 181 16.90 0.65 -8.08
C ASP A 181 16.27 1.12 -6.77
N ILE A 182 14.94 1.02 -6.62
CA ILE A 182 14.27 1.25 -5.33
C ILE A 182 14.84 0.31 -4.26
N SER A 183 14.91 -0.99 -4.56
CA SER A 183 15.40 -2.02 -3.63
C SER A 183 16.84 -1.79 -3.17
N GLN A 184 17.67 -1.15 -3.99
CA GLN A 184 19.09 -0.92 -3.73
C GLN A 184 19.39 0.51 -3.27
N SER A 185 18.40 1.41 -3.32
CA SER A 185 18.55 2.81 -2.93
C SER A 185 18.88 2.96 -1.44
N ALA A 186 19.70 3.96 -1.12
CA ALA A 186 20.18 4.20 0.23
C ALA A 186 19.04 4.45 1.23
N SER A 187 19.15 3.84 2.41
CA SER A 187 18.17 3.99 3.50
C SER A 187 18.65 4.89 4.64
N ALA A 188 19.93 5.30 4.61
CA ALA A 188 20.53 6.12 5.65
C ALA A 188 20.00 7.57 5.65
N ILE A 189 19.82 8.18 6.83
CA ILE A 189 19.39 9.56 6.97
C ILE A 189 20.42 10.57 6.43
N SER A 190 21.67 10.14 6.29
CA SER A 190 22.75 10.93 5.71
C SER A 190 22.78 10.92 4.19
N ALA A 191 21.95 10.10 3.53
CA ALA A 191 21.90 9.95 2.08
C ALA A 191 20.57 10.49 1.54
N PHE A 192 20.64 11.24 0.45
CA PHE A 192 19.45 11.73 -0.27
C PHE A 192 19.14 10.79 -1.43
N VAL A 193 17.90 10.33 -1.48
CA VAL A 193 17.38 9.47 -2.54
C VAL A 193 16.87 10.35 -3.70
N PRO A 194 17.25 10.06 -4.95
CA PRO A 194 16.73 10.74 -6.13
C PRO A 194 15.19 10.66 -6.23
N LEU A 195 14.58 11.68 -6.84
CA LEU A 195 13.12 11.84 -6.91
C LEU A 195 12.44 10.64 -7.57
N GLU A 196 13.05 10.10 -8.61
CA GLU A 196 12.59 8.94 -9.37
C GLU A 196 12.51 7.64 -8.54
N LEU A 197 13.13 7.60 -7.35
CA LEU A 197 13.12 6.47 -6.41
C LEU A 197 12.32 6.77 -5.12
N TRP A 198 11.64 7.92 -5.05
CA TRP A 198 10.73 8.22 -3.95
C TRP A 198 9.54 7.24 -3.95
N GLY A 199 8.94 7.06 -2.78
CA GLY A 199 7.81 6.15 -2.64
C GLY A 199 6.58 6.62 -3.41
N THR A 200 5.92 5.70 -4.09
CA THR A 200 4.71 5.89 -4.91
C THR A 200 3.56 5.02 -4.37
N GLU A 201 2.41 5.04 -5.05
CA GLU A 201 1.29 4.12 -4.76
C GLU A 201 1.70 2.65 -4.95
N LEU A 202 2.57 2.38 -5.94
CA LEU A 202 3.10 1.04 -6.19
C LEU A 202 3.88 0.50 -4.98
N THR A 203 4.75 1.33 -4.39
CA THR A 203 5.57 0.88 -3.26
C THR A 203 4.73 0.66 -2.00
N LEU A 204 3.68 1.45 -1.77
CA LEU A 204 2.69 1.19 -0.71
C LEU A 204 1.96 -0.14 -0.94
N ARG A 205 1.50 -0.39 -2.17
CA ARG A 205 0.84 -1.66 -2.54
C ARG A 205 1.78 -2.85 -2.33
N MET A 206 3.04 -2.74 -2.73
CA MET A 206 4.04 -3.81 -2.54
C MET A 206 4.41 -4.02 -1.07
N MET A 207 4.48 -2.95 -0.27
CA MET A 207 4.66 -3.09 1.19
C MET A 207 3.46 -3.74 1.86
N ALA A 208 2.22 -3.38 1.50
CA ALA A 208 1.02 -4.04 2.03
C ALA A 208 0.99 -5.54 1.68
N LYS A 209 1.32 -5.87 0.42
CA LYS A 209 1.48 -7.26 -0.05
C LYS A 209 2.59 -8.01 0.71
N LEU A 210 3.75 -7.40 0.89
CA LEU A 210 4.88 -7.99 1.63
C LEU A 210 4.50 -8.28 3.08
N LEU A 211 3.97 -7.27 3.77
CA LEU A 211 3.70 -7.31 5.21
C LEU A 211 2.47 -8.16 5.53
N GLN A 212 1.56 -8.34 4.57
CA GLN A 212 0.22 -8.88 4.82
C GLN A 212 -0.50 -8.10 5.91
N GLN A 213 -0.34 -6.78 5.82
CA GLN A 213 -0.94 -5.84 6.74
C GLN A 213 -1.48 -4.64 5.94
N PRO A 214 -2.71 -4.17 6.23
CA PRO A 214 -3.24 -2.99 5.57
C PRO A 214 -2.40 -1.73 5.89
N ILE A 215 -2.23 -0.86 4.90
CA ILE A 215 -1.63 0.46 5.06
C ILE A 215 -2.71 1.52 4.81
N PHE A 216 -2.96 2.34 5.82
CA PHE A 216 -3.94 3.43 5.79
C PHE A 216 -3.25 4.75 5.48
N LEU A 217 -3.76 5.50 4.51
CA LEU A 217 -3.16 6.76 4.07
C LEU A 217 -4.20 7.89 4.13
N ILE A 218 -3.80 9.00 4.76
CA ILE A 218 -4.50 10.28 4.74
C ILE A 218 -3.78 11.18 3.72
N ILE A 219 -4.50 11.70 2.74
CA ILE A 219 -3.94 12.46 1.61
C ILE A 219 -4.39 13.91 1.72
N ALA A 220 -3.44 14.80 1.98
CA ALA A 220 -3.67 16.22 2.19
C ALA A 220 -2.55 17.06 1.54
N PRO A 221 -2.44 17.05 0.20
CA PRO A 221 -1.32 17.66 -0.52
C PRO A 221 -1.16 19.17 -0.23
N TYR A 222 -2.24 19.85 0.18
CA TYR A 222 -2.28 21.27 0.48
C TYR A 222 -2.19 21.60 1.98
N GLY A 223 -1.67 20.68 2.80
CA GLY A 223 -1.46 20.89 4.22
C GLY A 223 -2.64 20.47 5.11
N LEU A 224 -2.44 20.55 6.42
CA LEU A 224 -3.36 19.99 7.41
C LEU A 224 -4.71 20.76 7.53
N GLN A 225 -4.75 21.99 7.04
CA GLN A 225 -5.96 22.81 6.98
C GLN A 225 -6.87 22.44 5.79
N SER A 226 -6.40 21.55 4.90
CA SER A 226 -7.17 21.11 3.75
C SER A 226 -8.11 19.95 4.12
N VAL A 227 -9.16 19.79 3.33
CA VAL A 227 -10.05 18.63 3.41
C VAL A 227 -9.33 17.44 2.77
N PRO A 228 -9.04 16.36 3.51
CA PRO A 228 -8.26 15.25 2.98
C PRO A 228 -9.11 14.27 2.17
N THR A 229 -8.44 13.48 1.35
CA THR A 229 -8.97 12.20 0.86
C THR A 229 -8.24 11.06 1.54
N TYR A 230 -8.75 9.84 1.42
CA TYR A 230 -8.16 8.70 2.09
C TYR A 230 -7.95 7.53 1.13
N GLN A 231 -6.93 6.73 1.41
CA GLN A 231 -6.66 5.48 0.72
C GLN A 231 -6.42 4.37 1.75
N VAL A 232 -6.67 3.13 1.34
CA VAL A 232 -6.25 1.92 2.04
C VAL A 232 -5.65 0.96 1.03
N TYR A 233 -4.44 0.48 1.32
CA TYR A 233 -3.80 -0.61 0.58
C TYR A 233 -3.99 -1.87 1.41
N GLU A 234 -4.86 -2.77 0.96
CA GLU A 234 -5.30 -3.94 1.74
C GLU A 234 -4.75 -5.23 1.12
N PRO A 235 -4.01 -6.06 1.87
CA PRO A 235 -3.53 -7.35 1.37
C PRO A 235 -4.72 -8.28 1.13
N GLU A 236 -4.86 -8.76 -0.09
CA GLU A 236 -6.01 -9.56 -0.49
C GLU A 236 -5.61 -10.64 -1.48
N ARG A 237 -6.41 -11.71 -1.52
CA ARG A 237 -6.32 -12.69 -2.60
C ARG A 237 -7.13 -12.21 -3.79
N THR A 238 -6.44 -12.02 -4.90
CA THR A 238 -7.00 -11.39 -6.10
C THR A 238 -7.04 -12.40 -7.25
N THR A 239 -8.03 -12.28 -8.12
CA THR A 239 -8.10 -13.06 -9.37
C THR A 239 -7.90 -12.12 -10.55
N LYS A 240 -6.81 -12.30 -11.31
CA LYS A 240 -6.44 -11.49 -12.48
C LYS A 240 -6.04 -12.42 -13.63
N ALA A 241 -6.60 -12.20 -14.82
CA ALA A 241 -6.32 -12.99 -16.02
C ALA A 241 -6.43 -14.53 -15.84
N GLY A 242 -7.39 -15.01 -15.04
CA GLY A 242 -7.56 -16.45 -14.76
C GLY A 242 -6.57 -17.03 -13.74
N HIS A 243 -5.72 -16.19 -13.15
CA HIS A 243 -4.81 -16.56 -12.08
C HIS A 243 -5.27 -15.97 -10.75
N GLU A 244 -5.06 -16.73 -9.68
CA GLU A 244 -5.32 -16.27 -8.32
C GLU A 244 -4.00 -16.09 -7.58
N LEU A 245 -3.82 -14.98 -6.87
CA LEU A 245 -2.59 -14.72 -6.11
C LEU A 245 -2.86 -13.80 -4.91
N ASP A 246 -2.04 -13.95 -3.88
CA ASP A 246 -2.01 -12.98 -2.80
C ASP A 246 -1.31 -11.71 -3.30
N SER A 247 -2.04 -10.60 -3.32
CA SER A 247 -1.58 -9.27 -3.73
C SER A 247 -1.99 -8.24 -2.67
N ALA A 248 -2.09 -6.98 -3.06
CA ALA A 248 -2.81 -5.95 -2.32
C ALA A 248 -3.69 -5.14 -3.28
N GLU A 249 -4.86 -4.73 -2.82
CA GLU A 249 -5.79 -3.88 -3.56
C GLU A 249 -5.82 -2.48 -2.96
N GLU A 250 -6.14 -1.49 -3.80
CA GLU A 250 -6.23 -0.09 -3.41
C GLU A 250 -7.69 0.34 -3.32
N TYR A 251 -8.04 0.96 -2.20
CA TYR A 251 -9.37 1.52 -1.97
C TYR A 251 -9.30 3.01 -1.72
N TYR A 252 -9.87 3.79 -2.64
CA TYR A 252 -10.00 5.24 -2.51
C TYR A 252 -11.29 5.62 -1.79
N PHE A 253 -11.19 6.58 -0.87
CA PHE A 253 -12.30 7.17 -0.14
C PHE A 253 -12.26 8.69 -0.29
N ALA A 254 -13.32 9.26 -0.88
CA ALA A 254 -13.53 10.70 -0.85
C ALA A 254 -13.70 11.18 0.60
N SER A 255 -13.51 12.48 0.83
CA SER A 255 -13.63 13.10 2.16
C SER A 255 -14.98 12.85 2.85
N SER A 256 -16.04 12.68 2.05
CA SER A 256 -17.40 12.37 2.53
C SER A 256 -17.56 10.92 3.03
N LYS A 257 -16.56 10.06 2.84
CA LYS A 257 -16.54 8.63 3.21
C LYS A 257 -15.57 8.34 4.36
N LEU A 258 -15.28 9.34 5.19
CA LEU A 258 -14.41 9.21 6.36
C LEU A 258 -14.91 8.13 7.33
N ASP A 259 -16.22 7.99 7.50
CA ASP A 259 -16.84 6.96 8.34
C ASP A 259 -16.52 5.53 7.85
N GLU A 260 -16.55 5.30 6.54
CA GLU A 260 -16.16 4.02 5.94
C GLU A 260 -14.68 3.72 6.16
N TRP A 261 -13.80 4.72 5.94
CA TRP A 261 -12.36 4.59 6.16
C TRP A 261 -12.02 4.32 7.63
N LEU A 262 -12.59 5.09 8.56
CA LEU A 262 -12.42 4.89 10.01
C LEU A 262 -12.92 3.52 10.45
N SER A 263 -14.05 3.05 9.90
CA SER A 263 -14.59 1.73 10.21
C SER A 263 -13.63 0.62 9.80
N ARG A 264 -12.92 0.77 8.66
CA ARG A 264 -11.85 -0.16 8.26
C ARG A 264 -10.66 -0.09 9.20
N LEU A 265 -10.19 1.12 9.55
CA LEU A 265 -9.09 1.31 10.50
C LEU A 265 -9.40 0.68 11.86
N GLN A 266 -10.59 0.92 12.40
CA GLN A 266 -11.05 0.33 13.65
C GLN A 266 -11.09 -1.20 13.59
N ARG A 267 -11.47 -1.79 12.45
CA ARG A 267 -11.46 -3.25 12.27
C ARG A 267 -10.04 -3.78 12.31
N ALA A 268 -9.11 -3.13 11.60
CA ALA A 268 -7.70 -3.50 11.62
C ALA A 268 -7.10 -3.40 13.04
N CYS A 269 -7.45 -2.37 13.83
CA CYS A 269 -7.02 -2.28 15.24
C CYS A 269 -7.54 -3.41 16.14
N ARG A 270 -8.68 -4.05 15.79
CA ARG A 270 -9.34 -5.06 16.60
C ARG A 270 -8.98 -6.48 16.19
N ASP A 271 -8.35 -6.67 15.04
CA ASP A 271 -8.03 -8.00 14.55
C ASP A 271 -6.96 -8.65 15.44
N THR A 272 -7.39 -9.61 16.27
CA THR A 272 -6.53 -10.32 17.21
C THR A 272 -5.56 -11.29 16.54
N SER A 273 -5.67 -11.51 15.22
CA SER A 273 -4.65 -12.21 14.45
C SER A 273 -3.46 -11.30 14.10
N SER A 274 -3.62 -9.97 14.23
CA SER A 274 -2.61 -8.94 13.99
C SER A 274 -2.10 -8.27 15.27
N THR A 275 -2.44 -8.76 16.47
CA THR A 275 -2.06 -8.13 17.75
C THR A 275 -0.55 -8.04 18.02
N ASP A 276 0.26 -8.63 17.15
CA ASP A 276 1.71 -8.43 17.19
C ASP A 276 2.12 -7.05 16.62
N ASN A 277 1.31 -6.39 15.76
CA ASN A 277 1.64 -5.11 15.12
C ASN A 277 0.43 -4.13 15.06
N PRO A 278 0.58 -2.86 15.49
CA PRO A 278 -0.45 -1.83 15.27
C PRO A 278 -0.64 -1.54 13.76
N PRO A 279 -1.82 -1.08 13.31
CA PRO A 279 -2.04 -0.74 11.91
C PRO A 279 -1.08 0.35 11.44
N VAL A 280 -0.60 0.24 10.20
CA VAL A 280 0.25 1.26 9.58
C VAL A 280 -0.64 2.40 9.12
N VAL A 281 -0.51 3.58 9.74
CA VAL A 281 -1.26 4.78 9.37
C VAL A 281 -0.28 5.88 9.00
N LEU A 282 -0.45 6.44 7.82
CA LEU A 282 0.41 7.45 7.23
C LEU A 282 -0.39 8.70 6.87
N ILE A 283 0.30 9.83 6.78
CA ILE A 283 -0.20 11.04 6.12
C ILE A 283 0.77 11.47 5.03
N TYR A 284 0.22 11.80 3.86
CA TYR A 284 0.92 12.51 2.80
C TYR A 284 0.46 13.97 2.78
N SER A 285 1.37 14.89 3.05
CA SER A 285 1.12 16.32 3.07
C SER A 285 2.33 17.06 2.55
N GLU A 286 2.12 18.07 1.70
CA GLU A 286 3.18 18.95 1.20
C GLU A 286 4.39 18.17 0.62
N LEU A 287 4.11 17.19 -0.24
CA LEU A 287 5.10 16.28 -0.86
C LEU A 287 5.90 15.42 0.14
N HIS A 288 5.38 15.19 1.34
CA HIS A 288 6.09 14.46 2.38
C HIS A 288 5.18 13.46 3.10
N TYR A 289 5.73 12.27 3.38
CA TYR A 289 5.05 11.26 4.18
C TYR A 289 5.48 11.35 5.65
N SER A 290 4.52 11.24 6.55
CA SER A 290 4.76 11.12 7.99
C SER A 290 4.00 9.93 8.55
N ARG A 291 4.52 9.35 9.63
CA ARG A 291 3.76 8.36 10.42
C ARG A 291 2.60 9.09 11.10
N VAL A 292 1.47 8.43 11.26
CA VAL A 292 0.38 8.88 12.12
C VAL A 292 0.32 7.96 13.32
N GLU A 293 0.47 8.55 14.50
CA GLU A 293 0.41 7.88 15.79
C GLU A 293 -0.94 8.10 16.44
N PHE A 294 -1.31 7.18 17.33
CA PHE A 294 -2.49 7.32 18.14
C PHE A 294 -2.13 7.94 19.50
N ALA A 295 -2.72 9.09 19.80
CA ALA A 295 -2.56 9.75 21.07
C ALA A 295 -3.21 8.93 22.20
N PRO A 296 -2.56 8.85 23.38
CA PRO A 296 -3.12 8.21 24.56
C PRO A 296 -4.54 8.68 24.85
N ALA A 297 -5.40 7.78 25.31
CA ALA A 297 -6.75 8.16 25.71
C ALA A 297 -6.65 9.18 26.87
N PRO A 298 -7.47 10.25 26.88
CA PRO A 298 -7.49 11.16 28.00
C PRO A 298 -7.89 10.40 29.26
N VAL A 299 -7.02 10.40 30.28
CA VAL A 299 -7.31 9.79 31.58
C VAL A 299 -8.53 10.50 32.14
N SER A 300 -9.64 9.77 32.28
CA SER A 300 -10.83 10.28 32.97
C SER A 300 -10.43 10.55 34.42
N ARG A 301 -10.16 11.82 34.75
CA ARG A 301 -10.05 12.24 36.14
C ARG A 301 -11.44 12.12 36.74
N THR A 302 -11.73 11.00 37.38
CA THR A 302 -12.84 10.89 38.32
C THR A 302 -12.57 11.88 39.45
N THR A 303 -13.26 13.01 39.41
CA THR A 303 -13.45 13.90 40.56
C THR A 303 -14.41 13.28 41.54
#